data_AF-A0A4Q4MPA9-F1
#
_entry.id   AF-A0A4Q4MPA9-F1
#
_cell.length_a   1.000
_cell.length_b   1.000
_cell.length_c   1.000
_cell.angle_alpha   90.00
_cell.angle_beta   90.00
_cell.angle_gamma   90.00
#
_symmetry.space_group_name_H-M   'P 1'
#
loop_
_entity.id
_entity.type
_entity.pdbx_description
1 polymer ?
#
loop_
_entity_poly.entity_id
_entity_poly.type
_entity_poly.pdbx_seq_one_letter_code
_entity_poly.pdbx_strand_id
1 'polypeptide(L)'
;MQRPPSPMSMYTGSPSSKGKNKRAIDESPPATDRPQQPSKIDSNAPRILRRYQHRRRNVATEVWGPEIPSTTSPRAFADAPAPKQPFSVYKAILRHPNLFFQFALRLPYPSIIDLYAIDKEFHYRLNLYSVSLIHDYARYHAPLAGYIFSWVLYPRLCISDPMLRPMDGREWLARDVPGFRWVGMILWRQKIVRSILTTLGLEGHRVPASCEGALMKFWGLMELNTTKLRLSFLDDADIWTDIDIISIQLFFVKLDMRFSDPILGNGVCQLGSLLLGQRSLETLWKVLSGKLKLDYDNTSDIVVKTYLNEDLDVEAHPWLEDEGDTGVPEELWGLLSLEGWHEDGVQMMHAVDMVITEGVRRGLNVQQHYLDFVLYGWVDEKTGENVPIPRQLRKDKKVIMPSKGWPSKELRQDMIEKLDVRFGLRGGDDGNAMDLST
;
A
#
# COMPACT_ATOMS: atom_id res chain seq x y z
N MET A 1 -0.60 -31.62 -47.07
CA MET A 1 -1.35 -32.43 -48.06
C MET A 1 -1.67 -33.79 -47.45
N GLN A 2 -2.97 -34.04 -47.31
CA GLN A 2 -3.74 -35.30 -47.35
C GLN A 2 -3.08 -36.67 -47.05
N ARG A 3 -3.37 -37.25 -45.86
CA ARG A 3 -4.35 -38.33 -45.53
C ARG A 3 -4.36 -39.69 -46.31
N PRO A 4 -4.97 -40.78 -45.75
CA PRO A 4 -4.37 -42.07 -45.37
C PRO A 4 -4.91 -43.27 -46.22
N PRO A 5 -4.86 -44.56 -45.79
CA PRO A 5 -5.89 -45.09 -44.85
C PRO A 5 -5.45 -46.26 -43.91
N SER A 6 -6.10 -46.37 -42.74
CA SER A 6 -6.42 -47.65 -42.06
C SER A 6 -7.72 -48.22 -42.68
N PRO A 7 -8.11 -49.52 -42.58
CA PRO A 7 -8.57 -50.11 -41.30
C PRO A 7 -8.51 -51.66 -41.17
N MET A 8 -8.57 -52.19 -39.95
CA MET A 8 -9.54 -53.27 -39.63
C MET A 8 -9.76 -53.40 -38.12
N SER A 9 -11.05 -53.47 -37.78
CA SER A 9 -11.69 -53.60 -36.48
C SER A 9 -12.22 -55.03 -36.34
N MET A 10 -12.39 -55.53 -35.11
CA MET A 10 -13.61 -56.21 -34.59
C MET A 10 -13.34 -56.62 -33.13
N TYR A 11 -13.96 -55.98 -32.13
CA TYR A 11 -15.32 -56.20 -31.56
C TYR A 11 -15.34 -57.18 -30.38
N THR A 12 -15.62 -56.65 -29.19
CA THR A 12 -16.76 -56.92 -28.26
C THR A 12 -16.37 -56.34 -26.89
N GLY A 13 -17.06 -55.44 -26.18
CA GLY A 13 -18.40 -54.87 -26.30
C GLY A 13 -19.07 -54.81 -24.92
N SER A 14 -18.91 -53.68 -24.20
CA SER A 14 -19.90 -52.85 -23.42
C SER A 14 -20.93 -53.50 -22.46
N PRO A 15 -21.75 -52.78 -21.64
CA PRO A 15 -21.86 -51.33 -21.33
C PRO A 15 -21.85 -50.99 -19.81
N SER A 16 -21.49 -49.76 -19.37
CA SER A 16 -22.29 -48.52 -19.19
C SER A 16 -23.42 -48.64 -18.13
N SER A 17 -23.79 -47.65 -17.31
CA SER A 17 -23.47 -46.23 -17.15
C SER A 17 -24.28 -45.63 -15.98
N LYS A 18 -23.75 -44.57 -15.35
CA LYS A 18 -24.46 -43.35 -14.84
C LYS A 18 -25.56 -43.46 -13.76
N GLY A 19 -25.31 -42.79 -12.63
CA GLY A 19 -26.01 -41.53 -12.33
C GLY A 19 -26.91 -41.41 -11.08
N LYS A 20 -26.56 -40.40 -10.25
CA LYS A 20 -27.41 -39.45 -9.48
C LYS A 20 -28.19 -39.91 -8.23
N ASN A 21 -27.83 -39.22 -7.13
CA ASN A 21 -28.65 -38.63 -6.05
C ASN A 21 -29.93 -39.36 -5.58
N LYS A 22 -29.99 -39.65 -4.27
CA LYS A 22 -31.17 -39.37 -3.43
C LYS A 22 -30.87 -39.50 -1.94
N ARG A 23 -31.28 -38.48 -1.18
CA ARG A 23 -31.50 -38.52 0.27
C ARG A 23 -32.59 -39.55 0.58
N ALA A 24 -32.45 -40.29 1.66
CA ALA A 24 -33.57 -40.91 2.36
C ALA A 24 -33.42 -40.64 3.86
N ILE A 25 -34.48 -40.03 4.39
CA ILE A 25 -34.83 -39.85 5.79
C ILE A 25 -35.48 -41.17 6.21
N ASP A 26 -35.11 -41.72 7.37
CA ASP A 26 -35.94 -42.70 8.08
C ASP A 26 -36.12 -42.22 9.53
N GLU A 27 -37.35 -41.85 9.85
CA GLU A 27 -37.93 -41.82 11.20
C GLU A 27 -38.53 -43.21 11.43
N SER A 28 -38.22 -43.97 12.49
CA SER A 28 -38.94 -44.00 13.79
C SER A 28 -38.74 -45.40 14.46
N PRO A 29 -39.15 -45.68 15.72
CA PRO A 29 -38.81 -45.00 17.00
C PRO A 29 -38.39 -46.06 18.10
N PRO A 30 -38.60 -45.91 19.43
CA PRO A 30 -37.52 -46.07 20.43
C PRO A 30 -37.66 -47.30 21.35
N ALA A 31 -36.55 -47.85 21.87
CA ALA A 31 -36.61 -48.66 23.10
C ALA A 31 -35.27 -48.80 23.83
N THR A 32 -35.31 -48.37 25.09
CA THR A 32 -34.61 -48.88 26.28
C THR A 32 -33.12 -48.61 26.50
N ASP A 33 -32.91 -47.68 27.43
CA ASP A 33 -31.75 -47.52 28.30
C ASP A 33 -31.21 -48.84 28.87
N ARG A 34 -29.89 -49.03 28.79
CA ARG A 34 -29.05 -49.40 29.94
C ARG A 34 -27.57 -49.04 29.67
N PRO A 35 -26.84 -48.57 30.70
CA PRO A 35 -25.57 -47.87 30.54
C PRO A 35 -24.41 -48.83 30.30
N GLN A 36 -23.73 -48.71 29.16
CA GLN A 36 -22.43 -49.35 28.94
C GLN A 36 -21.31 -48.44 29.46
N GLN A 37 -20.47 -49.03 30.31
CA GLN A 37 -19.23 -48.43 30.82
C GLN A 37 -18.30 -48.02 29.66
N PRO A 38 -17.56 -46.91 29.77
CA PRO A 38 -16.71 -46.44 28.70
C PRO A 38 -15.53 -47.38 28.49
N SER A 39 -15.50 -48.03 27.33
CA SER A 39 -14.31 -48.69 26.78
C SER A 39 -13.18 -47.68 26.65
N LYS A 40 -12.02 -48.02 27.20
CA LYS A 40 -10.77 -47.26 27.13
C LYS A 40 -10.43 -46.97 25.67
N ILE A 41 -10.59 -45.70 25.27
CA ILE A 41 -9.99 -45.18 24.05
C ILE A 41 -8.57 -44.80 24.42
N ASP A 42 -7.59 -45.45 23.78
CA ASP A 42 -6.18 -45.03 23.77
C ASP A 42 -6.08 -43.66 23.09
N SER A 43 -6.26 -42.60 23.87
CA SER A 43 -6.04 -41.24 23.39
C SER A 43 -4.57 -40.87 23.63
N ASN A 44 -3.73 -41.05 22.62
CA ASN A 44 -2.46 -40.35 22.52
C ASN A 44 -2.64 -38.84 22.19
N ALA A 45 -3.85 -38.32 22.36
CA ALA A 45 -4.17 -36.91 22.28
C ALA A 45 -3.92 -36.26 23.66
N PRO A 46 -3.29 -35.07 23.71
CA PRO A 46 -3.02 -34.39 24.97
C PRO A 46 -4.31 -34.16 25.78
N ARG A 47 -4.36 -34.77 26.97
CA ARG A 47 -5.50 -34.70 27.89
C ARG A 47 -5.52 -33.31 28.55
N ILE A 48 -6.48 -32.48 28.15
CA ILE A 48 -6.62 -31.13 28.67
C ILE A 48 -7.20 -31.21 30.09
N LEU A 49 -6.36 -30.97 31.09
CA LEU A 49 -6.71 -31.12 32.50
C LEU A 49 -7.64 -30.01 33.03
N ARG A 50 -7.71 -28.84 32.37
CA ARG A 50 -8.58 -27.72 32.78
C ARG A 50 -8.99 -26.84 31.58
N ARG A 51 -10.25 -26.90 31.13
CA ARG A 51 -10.83 -25.95 30.13
C ARG A 51 -11.70 -24.84 30.75
N TYR A 52 -11.84 -24.78 32.08
CA TYR A 52 -12.86 -23.92 32.73
C TYR A 52 -12.34 -22.66 33.43
N GLN A 53 -11.02 -22.40 33.50
CA GLN A 53 -10.51 -21.29 34.32
C GLN A 53 -10.40 -19.92 33.62
N HIS A 54 -10.61 -19.83 32.30
CA HIS A 54 -10.55 -18.56 31.57
C HIS A 54 -11.77 -18.22 30.71
N ARG A 55 -12.87 -18.97 30.81
CA ARG A 55 -14.18 -18.38 30.51
C ARG A 55 -14.55 -17.49 31.68
N ARG A 56 -13.95 -16.29 31.79
CA ARG A 56 -14.59 -15.25 32.58
C ARG A 56 -16.00 -15.12 31.99
N ARG A 57 -17.01 -15.30 32.83
CA ARG A 57 -18.38 -14.89 32.52
C ARG A 57 -18.29 -13.50 31.89
N ASN A 58 -19.10 -13.23 30.88
CA ASN A 58 -19.12 -11.93 30.24
C ASN A 58 -19.61 -10.88 31.26
N VAL A 59 -18.73 -10.39 32.13
CA VAL A 59 -19.03 -9.46 33.24
C VAL A 59 -19.65 -8.18 32.70
N ALA A 60 -19.34 -7.86 31.43
CA ALA A 60 -20.04 -6.91 30.58
C ALA A 60 -21.57 -6.95 30.71
N THR A 61 -22.16 -8.13 30.61
CA THR A 61 -23.62 -8.31 30.59
C THR A 61 -24.25 -8.11 31.98
N GLU A 62 -23.50 -8.39 33.05
CA GLU A 62 -23.95 -8.19 34.45
C GLU A 62 -23.72 -6.74 34.93
N VAL A 63 -22.73 -6.03 34.38
CA VAL A 63 -22.34 -4.67 34.83
C VAL A 63 -23.00 -3.56 34.00
N TRP A 64 -23.37 -3.80 32.74
CA TRP A 64 -23.78 -2.73 31.81
C TRP A 64 -25.29 -2.54 31.62
N GLY A 65 -26.10 -3.31 32.35
CA GLY A 65 -27.56 -3.21 32.32
C GLY A 65 -28.19 -3.75 31.03
N PRO A 66 -29.53 -3.81 30.94
CA PRO A 66 -30.22 -4.27 29.74
C PRO A 66 -29.87 -3.38 28.54
N GLU A 67 -29.68 -4.02 27.37
CA GLU A 67 -29.19 -3.41 26.13
C GLU A 67 -30.02 -2.20 25.64
N ILE A 68 -31.27 -2.08 26.10
CA ILE A 68 -32.20 -0.97 25.87
C ILE A 68 -33.12 -0.98 27.11
N PRO A 69 -33.61 0.15 27.65
CA PRO A 69 -34.71 0.09 28.60
C PRO A 69 -35.88 -0.60 27.90
N SER A 70 -36.07 -1.88 28.20
CA SER A 70 -37.22 -2.66 27.79
C SER A 70 -38.45 -1.91 28.28
N THR A 71 -39.18 -1.33 27.34
CA THR A 71 -40.52 -0.83 27.62
C THR A 71 -41.32 -2.00 28.18
N THR A 72 -41.82 -1.79 29.39
CA THR A 72 -42.84 -2.57 30.09
C THR A 72 -42.53 -4.03 30.42
N SER A 73 -42.16 -4.26 31.69
CA SER A 73 -42.71 -5.39 32.44
C SER A 73 -43.01 -4.93 33.88
N PRO A 74 -44.25 -5.04 34.37
CA PRO A 74 -44.60 -4.63 35.72
C PRO A 74 -44.18 -5.74 36.69
N ARG A 75 -43.02 -5.59 37.34
CA ARG A 75 -42.73 -6.32 38.57
C ARG A 75 -42.84 -5.39 39.76
N ALA A 76 -43.95 -5.55 40.47
CA ALA A 76 -44.14 -5.03 41.80
C ALA A 76 -43.11 -5.64 42.78
N PHE A 77 -42.81 -4.87 43.81
CA PHE A 77 -42.02 -5.19 45.01
C PHE A 77 -40.49 -5.05 44.90
N ALA A 78 -40.00 -3.82 45.13
CA ALA A 78 -38.97 -3.51 46.12
C ALA A 78 -38.73 -1.98 46.16
N ASP A 79 -39.07 -1.37 47.29
CA ASP A 79 -38.87 0.05 47.59
C ASP A 79 -37.39 0.39 47.78
N ALA A 80 -36.78 0.91 46.72
CA ALA A 80 -35.74 1.94 46.75
C ALA A 80 -35.63 2.50 45.31
N PRO A 81 -35.78 3.83 45.07
CA PRO A 81 -35.54 4.37 43.74
C PRO A 81 -34.05 4.21 43.44
N ALA A 82 -33.70 3.20 42.63
CA ALA A 82 -32.38 3.10 42.06
C ALA A 82 -32.04 4.46 41.43
N PRO A 83 -30.87 5.05 41.70
CA PRO A 83 -30.51 6.36 41.15
C PRO A 83 -30.63 6.26 39.64
N LYS A 84 -31.55 7.03 39.05
CA LYS A 84 -31.75 7.08 37.60
C LYS A 84 -30.43 7.49 36.99
N GLN A 85 -29.71 6.54 36.40
CA GLN A 85 -28.44 6.86 35.75
C GLN A 85 -28.72 7.92 34.68
N PRO A 86 -27.92 9.00 34.62
CA PRO A 86 -28.12 10.04 33.63
C PRO A 86 -28.04 9.41 32.23
N PHE A 87 -29.01 9.73 31.38
CA PHE A 87 -29.02 9.24 30.01
C PHE A 87 -27.79 9.76 29.27
N SER A 88 -26.90 8.85 28.87
CA SER A 88 -25.74 9.16 28.04
C SER A 88 -26.06 8.81 26.59
N VAL A 89 -26.15 9.84 25.73
CA VAL A 89 -26.34 9.69 24.29
C VAL A 89 -25.25 8.78 23.70
N TYR A 90 -24.01 8.96 24.12
CA TYR A 90 -22.88 8.14 23.69
C TYR A 90 -23.12 6.66 24.01
N LYS A 91 -23.48 6.32 25.25
CA LYS A 91 -23.78 4.93 25.63
C LYS A 91 -24.99 4.37 24.89
N ALA A 92 -26.00 5.19 24.61
CA ALA A 92 -27.15 4.78 23.80
C ALA A 92 -26.73 4.45 22.34
N ILE A 93 -25.84 5.24 21.74
CA ILE A 93 -25.28 4.97 20.41
C ILE A 93 -24.46 3.66 20.43
N LEU A 94 -23.62 3.46 21.45
CA LEU A 94 -22.84 2.24 21.57
C LEU A 94 -23.71 1.00 21.63
N ARG A 95 -24.84 1.05 22.35
CA ARG A 95 -25.77 -0.07 22.54
C ARG A 95 -26.68 -0.31 21.36
N HIS A 96 -26.96 0.72 20.57
CA HIS A 96 -27.83 0.57 19.42
C HIS A 96 -27.20 -0.32 18.33
N PRO A 97 -27.89 -1.36 17.84
CA PRO A 97 -27.30 -2.37 16.96
C PRO A 97 -26.77 -1.79 15.65
N ASN A 98 -27.44 -0.80 15.06
CA ASN A 98 -27.04 -0.24 13.76
C ASN A 98 -26.20 1.04 13.85
N LEU A 99 -26.33 1.81 14.94
CA LEU A 99 -25.67 3.13 15.03
C LEU A 99 -24.22 2.97 15.47
N PHE A 100 -23.90 1.95 16.26
CA PHE A 100 -22.54 1.63 16.68
C PHE A 100 -21.59 1.49 15.48
N PHE A 101 -21.98 0.73 14.45
CA PHE A 101 -21.13 0.51 13.26
C PHE A 101 -20.88 1.82 12.50
N GLN A 102 -21.95 2.60 12.25
CA GLN A 102 -21.83 3.88 11.53
C GLN A 102 -21.01 4.91 12.32
N PHE A 103 -21.12 4.88 13.65
CA PHE A 103 -20.30 5.68 14.56
C PHE A 103 -18.83 5.26 14.47
N ALA A 104 -18.52 3.98 14.69
CA ALA A 104 -17.16 3.47 14.69
C ALA A 104 -16.44 3.69 13.36
N LEU A 105 -17.12 3.48 12.22
CA LEU A 105 -16.54 3.67 10.89
C LEU A 105 -16.13 5.12 10.60
N ARG A 106 -16.85 6.11 11.15
CA ARG A 106 -16.59 7.54 10.89
C ARG A 106 -15.58 8.17 11.84
N LEU A 107 -15.16 7.46 12.88
CA LEU A 107 -14.16 7.97 13.81
C LEU A 107 -12.80 8.14 13.11
N PRO A 108 -12.09 9.26 13.36
CA PRO A 108 -10.69 9.38 12.99
C PRO A 108 -9.84 8.28 13.64
N TYR A 109 -8.76 7.88 12.97
CA TYR A 109 -7.90 6.79 13.43
C TYR A 109 -7.36 6.97 14.86
N PRO A 110 -6.88 8.16 15.30
CA PRO A 110 -6.49 8.35 16.69
C PRO A 110 -7.66 8.15 17.66
N SER A 111 -8.83 8.74 17.33
CA SER A 111 -10.01 8.70 18.20
C SER A 111 -10.59 7.30 18.38
N ILE A 112 -10.58 6.45 17.34
CA ILE A 112 -11.04 5.06 17.49
C ILE A 112 -10.09 4.24 18.38
N ILE A 113 -8.78 4.49 18.31
CA ILE A 113 -7.79 3.86 19.20
C ILE A 113 -8.00 4.34 20.64
N ASP A 114 -8.16 5.65 20.84
CA ASP A 114 -8.38 6.23 22.16
C ASP A 114 -9.65 5.65 22.79
N LEU A 115 -10.76 5.58 22.05
CA LEU A 115 -12.00 4.99 22.53
C LEU A 115 -11.88 3.48 22.80
N TYR A 116 -11.11 2.76 21.97
CA TYR A 116 -10.78 1.34 22.20
C TYR A 116 -9.95 1.12 23.47
N ALA A 117 -9.10 2.07 23.85
CA ALA A 117 -8.27 2.00 25.05
C ALA A 117 -9.00 2.47 26.32
N ILE A 118 -9.84 3.51 26.22
CA ILE A 118 -10.46 4.19 27.36
C ILE A 118 -11.80 3.55 27.75
N ASP A 119 -12.68 3.25 26.79
CA ASP A 119 -14.05 2.81 27.06
C ASP A 119 -14.20 1.28 26.94
N LYS A 120 -14.50 0.62 28.06
CA LYS A 120 -14.64 -0.84 28.14
C LYS A 120 -15.78 -1.40 27.28
N GLU A 121 -16.86 -0.65 27.09
CA GLU A 121 -18.04 -1.09 26.34
C GLU A 121 -17.78 -0.98 24.84
N PHE A 122 -17.16 0.12 24.41
CA PHE A 122 -16.66 0.29 23.05
C PHE A 122 -15.65 -0.81 22.71
N HIS A 123 -14.67 -1.04 23.58
CA HIS A 123 -13.67 -2.10 23.44
C HIS A 123 -14.31 -3.48 23.24
N TYR A 124 -15.27 -3.84 24.10
CA TYR A 124 -15.96 -5.12 24.02
C TYR A 124 -16.76 -5.27 22.73
N ARG A 125 -17.55 -4.26 22.34
CA ARG A 125 -18.36 -4.32 21.10
C ARG A 125 -17.49 -4.35 19.86
N LEU A 126 -16.38 -3.63 19.85
CA LEU A 126 -15.44 -3.67 18.74
C LEU A 126 -14.81 -5.06 18.62
N ASN A 127 -14.40 -5.68 19.74
CA ASN A 127 -13.85 -7.04 19.73
C ASN A 127 -14.84 -8.08 19.22
N LEU A 128 -16.13 -7.93 19.56
CA LEU A 128 -17.20 -8.82 19.10
C LEU A 128 -17.32 -8.84 17.56
N TYR A 129 -17.07 -7.71 16.90
CA TYR A 129 -17.17 -7.54 15.45
C TYR A 129 -15.84 -7.16 14.79
N SER A 130 -14.72 -7.52 15.42
CA SER A 130 -13.37 -7.01 15.08
C SER A 130 -13.03 -7.19 13.59
N VAL A 131 -13.21 -8.39 13.05
CA VAL A 131 -12.91 -8.69 11.64
C VAL A 131 -13.67 -7.79 10.67
N SER A 132 -15.00 -7.77 10.79
CA SER A 132 -15.85 -7.00 9.88
C SER A 132 -15.62 -5.50 10.05
N LEU A 133 -15.54 -5.03 11.29
CA LEU A 133 -15.41 -3.60 11.58
C LEU A 133 -14.05 -3.07 11.13
N ILE A 134 -12.95 -3.79 11.35
CA ILE A 134 -11.61 -3.39 10.89
C ILE A 134 -11.53 -3.38 9.36
N HIS A 135 -12.10 -4.39 8.70
CA HIS A 135 -12.14 -4.45 7.25
C HIS A 135 -12.98 -3.32 6.64
N ASP A 136 -14.17 -3.07 7.19
CA ASP A 136 -15.06 -1.99 6.75
C ASP A 136 -14.44 -0.62 7.04
N TYR A 137 -13.74 -0.48 8.16
CA TYR A 137 -13.00 0.74 8.51
C TYR A 137 -11.89 1.03 7.51
N ALA A 138 -11.09 0.01 7.15
CA ALA A 138 -10.07 0.11 6.12
C ALA A 138 -10.69 0.48 4.76
N ARG A 139 -11.79 -0.17 4.38
CA ARG A 139 -12.50 0.12 3.12
C ARG A 139 -13.06 1.53 3.07
N TYR A 140 -13.50 2.07 4.21
CA TYR A 140 -14.04 3.43 4.31
C TYR A 140 -12.94 4.50 4.21
N HIS A 141 -11.84 4.37 4.96
CA HIS A 141 -10.79 5.39 5.02
C HIS A 141 -9.70 5.24 3.94
N ALA A 142 -9.46 4.02 3.47
CA ALA A 142 -8.38 3.69 2.55
C ALA A 142 -8.74 2.53 1.61
N PRO A 143 -9.72 2.71 0.69
CA PRO A 143 -10.24 1.63 -0.14
C PRO A 143 -9.17 1.00 -1.05
N LEU A 144 -8.31 1.81 -1.67
CA LEU A 144 -7.25 1.31 -2.55
C LEU A 144 -6.11 0.67 -1.75
N ALA A 145 -5.61 1.35 -0.72
CA ALA A 145 -4.49 0.87 0.07
C ALA A 145 -4.85 -0.40 0.88
N GLY A 146 -6.08 -0.50 1.41
CA GLY A 146 -6.55 -1.69 2.11
C GLY A 146 -6.71 -2.91 1.21
N TYR A 147 -6.97 -2.70 -0.09
CA TYR A 147 -7.00 -3.77 -1.08
C TYR A 147 -5.59 -4.23 -1.47
N ILE A 148 -4.69 -3.28 -1.77
CA ILE A 148 -3.31 -3.58 -2.20
C ILE A 148 -2.48 -4.16 -1.06
N PHE A 149 -2.50 -3.53 0.12
CA PHE A 149 -1.78 -3.98 1.30
C PHE A 149 -2.65 -4.90 2.15
N SER A 150 -3.09 -6.01 1.57
CA SER A 150 -3.91 -7.00 2.27
C SER A 150 -3.23 -7.49 3.54
N TRP A 151 -3.97 -7.59 4.63
CA TRP A 151 -3.44 -8.01 5.94
C TRP A 151 -2.81 -9.40 5.92
N VAL A 152 -3.19 -10.25 4.96
CA VAL A 152 -2.61 -11.58 4.73
C VAL A 152 -1.11 -11.49 4.41
N LEU A 153 -0.68 -10.42 3.75
CA LEU A 153 0.75 -10.14 3.46
C LEU A 153 1.52 -9.68 4.71
N TYR A 154 0.80 -9.27 5.75
CA TYR A 154 1.37 -8.68 6.98
C TYR A 154 0.91 -9.41 8.24
N PRO A 155 1.21 -10.72 8.38
CA PRO A 155 0.78 -11.50 9.54
C PRO A 155 1.30 -10.93 10.87
N ARG A 156 2.47 -10.28 10.86
CA ARG A 156 3.07 -9.61 12.03
C ARG A 156 2.22 -8.44 12.59
N LEU A 157 1.28 -7.93 11.80
CA LEU A 157 0.37 -6.84 12.18
C LEU A 157 -1.03 -7.35 12.56
N CYS A 158 -1.24 -8.66 12.47
CA CYS A 158 -2.46 -9.31 12.88
C CYS A 158 -2.41 -9.65 14.37
N ILE A 159 -3.59 -9.82 14.94
CA ILE A 159 -3.77 -10.27 16.32
C ILE A 159 -4.62 -11.54 16.30
N SER A 160 -4.47 -12.40 17.30
CA SER A 160 -5.42 -13.49 17.49
C SER A 160 -6.81 -12.94 17.75
N ASP A 161 -7.84 -13.56 17.16
CA ASP A 161 -9.23 -13.10 17.29
C ASP A 161 -9.58 -12.89 18.78
N PRO A 162 -9.97 -11.67 19.19
CA PRO A 162 -10.25 -11.37 20.60
C PRO A 162 -11.44 -12.17 21.14
N MET A 163 -12.30 -12.70 20.26
CA MET A 163 -13.39 -13.61 20.62
C MET A 163 -12.99 -15.09 20.55
N LEU A 164 -11.71 -15.38 20.27
CA LEU A 164 -11.12 -16.73 20.20
C LEU A 164 -11.90 -17.67 19.28
N ARG A 165 -12.40 -17.12 18.16
CA ARG A 165 -13.12 -17.92 17.16
C ARG A 165 -12.14 -18.90 16.51
N PRO A 166 -12.53 -20.18 16.35
CA PRO A 166 -11.63 -21.22 15.88
C PRO A 166 -11.22 -21.02 14.42
N MET A 167 -9.99 -21.37 14.11
CA MET A 167 -9.41 -21.32 12.76
C MET A 167 -9.76 -22.61 12.00
N ASP A 168 -10.48 -22.49 10.87
CA ASP A 168 -10.76 -23.62 9.95
C ASP A 168 -11.31 -24.87 10.65
N GLY A 169 -12.17 -24.70 11.67
CA GLY A 169 -12.73 -25.82 12.44
C GLY A 169 -11.79 -26.44 13.49
N ARG A 170 -10.55 -25.96 13.62
CA ARG A 170 -9.62 -26.34 14.70
C ARG A 170 -9.97 -25.57 15.97
N GLU A 171 -10.72 -26.22 16.85
CA GLU A 171 -11.25 -25.60 18.08
C GLU A 171 -10.19 -25.02 19.04
N TRP A 172 -8.94 -25.50 18.95
CA TRP A 172 -7.85 -25.13 19.85
C TRP A 172 -6.99 -23.97 19.36
N LEU A 173 -7.19 -23.50 18.11
CA LEU A 173 -6.39 -22.42 17.52
C LEU A 173 -7.31 -21.27 17.16
N ALA A 174 -7.10 -20.11 17.80
CA ALA A 174 -7.78 -18.88 17.40
C ALA A 174 -7.25 -18.44 16.03
N ARG A 175 -8.16 -18.02 15.15
CA ARG A 175 -7.75 -17.44 13.86
C ARG A 175 -7.07 -16.09 14.08
N ASP A 176 -6.17 -15.72 13.18
CA ASP A 176 -5.60 -14.37 13.13
C ASP A 176 -6.51 -13.42 12.37
N VAL A 177 -6.58 -12.19 12.87
CA VAL A 177 -7.44 -11.12 12.34
C VAL A 177 -6.63 -9.83 12.19
N PRO A 178 -6.97 -8.96 11.23
CA PRO A 178 -6.29 -7.68 11.08
C PRO A 178 -6.47 -6.83 12.34
N GLY A 179 -5.38 -6.29 12.87
CA GLY A 179 -5.39 -5.37 14.01
C GLY A 179 -5.38 -3.90 13.59
N PHE A 180 -5.56 -3.00 14.56
CA PHE A 180 -5.38 -1.56 14.33
C PHE A 180 -3.99 -1.19 13.82
N ARG A 181 -2.95 -1.96 14.15
CA ARG A 181 -1.59 -1.75 13.61
C ARG A 181 -1.55 -1.86 12.09
N TRP A 182 -2.27 -2.81 11.52
CA TRP A 182 -2.42 -2.94 10.06
C TRP A 182 -3.19 -1.75 9.48
N VAL A 183 -4.28 -1.31 10.12
CA VAL A 183 -5.04 -0.11 9.70
C VAL A 183 -4.15 1.15 9.72
N GLY A 184 -3.36 1.33 10.78
CA GLY A 184 -2.41 2.44 10.87
C GLY A 184 -1.37 2.41 9.78
N MET A 185 -0.84 1.23 9.47
CA MET A 185 0.11 1.03 8.37
C MET A 185 -0.49 1.44 7.02
N ILE A 186 -1.68 0.95 6.65
CA ILE A 186 -2.28 1.26 5.34
C ILE A 186 -2.61 2.76 5.20
N LEU A 187 -3.11 3.40 6.27
CA LEU A 187 -3.42 4.83 6.27
C LEU A 187 -2.15 5.66 6.13
N TRP A 188 -1.09 5.26 6.80
CA TRP A 188 0.21 5.90 6.73
C TRP A 188 0.82 5.78 5.33
N ARG A 189 0.81 4.59 4.73
CA ARG A 189 1.32 4.37 3.37
C ARG A 189 0.52 5.15 2.33
N GLN A 190 -0.81 5.15 2.43
CA GLN A 190 -1.66 5.95 1.54
C GLN A 190 -1.31 7.43 1.63
N LYS A 191 -1.12 7.94 2.86
CA LYS A 191 -0.70 9.33 3.07
C LYS A 191 0.65 9.62 2.43
N ILE A 192 1.63 8.73 2.56
CA ILE A 192 2.96 8.91 1.98
C ILE A 192 2.90 8.92 0.44
N VAL A 193 2.26 7.92 -0.16
CA VAL A 193 2.11 7.83 -1.62
C VAL A 193 1.44 9.08 -2.17
N ARG A 194 0.31 9.50 -1.58
CA ARG A 194 -0.37 10.74 -1.98
C ARG A 194 0.50 11.97 -1.80
N SER A 195 1.30 12.02 -0.73
CA SER A 195 2.21 13.14 -0.50
C SER A 195 3.32 13.18 -1.55
N ILE A 196 3.90 12.05 -1.93
CA ILE A 196 4.91 11.98 -3.01
C ILE A 196 4.31 12.51 -4.31
N LEU A 197 3.15 11.99 -4.72
CA LEU A 197 2.49 12.39 -5.96
C LEU A 197 2.04 13.86 -5.93
N THR A 198 1.61 14.35 -4.77
CA THR A 198 1.24 15.76 -4.58
C THR A 198 2.47 16.66 -4.69
N THR A 199 3.59 16.32 -4.04
CA THR A 199 4.82 17.10 -4.12
C THR A 199 5.30 17.19 -5.57
N LEU A 200 5.38 16.05 -6.28
CA LEU A 200 5.74 16.04 -7.70
C LEU A 200 4.78 16.89 -8.54
N GLY A 201 3.46 16.76 -8.31
CA GLY A 201 2.45 17.55 -9.01
C GLY A 201 2.53 19.06 -8.72
N LEU A 202 2.93 19.46 -7.51
CA LEU A 202 3.16 20.85 -7.13
C LEU A 202 4.36 21.45 -7.89
N GLU A 203 5.36 20.64 -8.19
CA GLU A 203 6.56 21.03 -8.93
C GLU A 203 6.41 20.90 -10.46
N GLY A 204 5.22 20.50 -10.93
CA GLY A 204 4.90 20.36 -12.36
C GLY A 204 5.06 18.95 -12.92
N HIS A 205 5.58 18.01 -12.15
CA HIS A 205 5.73 16.60 -12.51
C HIS A 205 4.44 15.82 -12.23
N ARG A 206 3.42 16.03 -13.08
CA ARG A 206 2.13 15.34 -12.92
C ARG A 206 2.18 13.91 -13.43
N VAL A 207 1.32 13.07 -12.86
CA VAL A 207 1.10 11.67 -13.22
C VAL A 207 -0.41 11.37 -13.24
N PRO A 208 -0.86 10.33 -13.96
CA PRO A 208 -2.26 9.94 -13.98
C PRO A 208 -2.74 9.46 -12.60
N ALA A 209 -4.05 9.51 -12.36
CA ALA A 209 -4.63 9.05 -11.10
C ALA A 209 -4.39 7.55 -10.82
N SER A 210 -4.24 6.73 -11.87
CA SER A 210 -3.88 5.31 -11.79
C SER A 210 -2.53 5.09 -11.09
N CYS A 211 -1.64 6.07 -11.14
CA CYS A 211 -0.30 5.99 -10.56
C CYS A 211 -0.35 5.83 -9.02
N GLU A 212 -1.39 6.32 -8.34
CA GLU A 212 -1.56 6.09 -6.90
C GLU A 212 -1.57 4.58 -6.57
N GLY A 213 -2.33 3.80 -7.34
CA GLY A 213 -2.40 2.35 -7.18
C GLY A 213 -1.09 1.67 -7.57
N ALA A 214 -0.51 2.04 -8.72
CA ALA A 214 0.74 1.46 -9.22
C ALA A 214 1.90 1.69 -8.23
N LEU A 215 2.02 2.88 -7.65
CA LEU A 215 3.06 3.21 -6.68
C LEU A 215 2.88 2.48 -5.34
N MET A 216 1.63 2.23 -4.91
CA MET A 216 1.37 1.37 -3.75
C MET A 216 1.79 -0.08 -4.01
N LYS A 217 1.48 -0.62 -5.20
CA LYS A 217 1.92 -1.97 -5.61
C LYS A 217 3.44 -2.06 -5.68
N PHE A 218 4.09 -1.01 -6.19
CA PHE A 218 5.55 -0.90 -6.22
C PHE A 218 6.14 -0.90 -4.81
N TRP A 219 5.55 -0.19 -3.86
CA TRP A 219 5.96 -0.29 -2.44
C TRP A 219 5.84 -1.74 -1.95
N GLY A 220 4.74 -2.43 -2.24
CA GLY A 220 4.60 -3.85 -1.93
C GLY A 220 5.75 -4.70 -2.49
N LEU A 221 6.16 -4.45 -3.74
CA LEU A 221 7.28 -5.11 -4.40
C LEU A 221 8.61 -4.86 -3.67
N MET A 222 8.88 -3.61 -3.25
CA MET A 222 10.11 -3.24 -2.50
C MET A 222 10.23 -4.02 -1.17
N GLU A 223 9.11 -4.39 -0.57
CA GLU A 223 9.05 -5.13 0.70
C GLU A 223 9.14 -6.64 0.55
N LEU A 224 9.05 -7.18 -0.65
CA LEU A 224 9.28 -8.60 -0.88
C LEU A 224 10.78 -8.89 -0.81
N ASN A 225 11.15 -9.87 0.01
CA ASN A 225 12.53 -10.17 0.37
C ASN A 225 13.21 -11.22 -0.51
N THR A 226 12.51 -11.79 -1.50
CA THR A 226 13.09 -12.80 -2.40
C THR A 226 12.72 -12.47 -3.84
N THR A 227 13.64 -12.72 -4.76
CA THR A 227 13.45 -12.49 -6.19
C THR A 227 12.28 -13.33 -6.72
N LYS A 228 12.16 -14.58 -6.26
CA LYS A 228 11.06 -15.47 -6.65
C LYS A 228 9.69 -14.90 -6.30
N LEU A 229 9.53 -14.33 -5.10
CA LEU A 229 8.26 -13.69 -4.70
C LEU A 229 8.01 -12.42 -5.51
N ARG A 230 9.04 -11.61 -5.75
CA ARG A 230 8.93 -10.40 -6.58
C ARG A 230 8.49 -10.72 -8.00
N LEU A 231 9.09 -11.73 -8.63
CA LEU A 231 8.70 -12.20 -9.97
C LEU A 231 7.27 -12.73 -9.98
N SER A 232 6.91 -13.64 -9.06
CA SER A 232 5.55 -14.15 -8.97
C SER A 232 4.50 -13.07 -8.73
N PHE A 233 4.85 -12.01 -8.00
CA PHE A 233 3.98 -10.87 -7.75
C PHE A 233 3.78 -10.01 -9.00
N LEU A 234 4.84 -9.79 -9.79
CA LEU A 234 4.80 -9.01 -11.04
C LEU A 234 4.16 -9.78 -12.21
N ASP A 235 4.35 -11.10 -12.26
CA ASP A 235 3.80 -11.97 -13.30
C ASP A 235 2.27 -12.04 -13.27
N ASP A 236 1.67 -11.80 -12.10
CA ASP A 236 0.22 -11.85 -11.90
C ASP A 236 -0.46 -10.61 -12.50
N ALA A 237 -1.18 -10.82 -13.60
CA ALA A 237 -1.89 -9.77 -14.34
C ALA A 237 -3.14 -9.23 -13.61
N ASP A 238 -3.71 -9.98 -12.66
CA ASP A 238 -4.82 -9.51 -11.83
C ASP A 238 -4.32 -8.50 -10.78
N ILE A 239 -3.09 -8.67 -10.31
CA ILE A 239 -2.42 -7.75 -9.39
C ILE A 239 -1.82 -6.58 -10.16
N TRP A 240 -1.01 -6.83 -11.18
CA TRP A 240 -0.35 -5.82 -12.00
C TRP A 240 -0.98 -5.76 -13.38
N THR A 241 -1.78 -4.73 -13.63
CA THR A 241 -2.33 -4.48 -14.96
C THR A 241 -1.29 -3.81 -15.85
N ASP A 242 -1.47 -3.89 -17.17
CA ASP A 242 -0.57 -3.22 -18.12
C ASP A 242 -0.55 -1.70 -17.90
N ILE A 243 -1.69 -1.13 -17.49
CA ILE A 243 -1.81 0.28 -17.13
C ILE A 243 -0.96 0.61 -15.91
N ASP A 244 -0.86 -0.29 -14.93
CA ASP A 244 -0.01 -0.09 -13.76
C ASP A 244 1.47 -0.04 -14.14
N ILE A 245 1.92 -0.96 -15.01
CA ILE A 245 3.31 -1.02 -15.49
C ILE A 245 3.68 0.25 -16.27
N ILE A 246 2.79 0.72 -17.16
CA ILE A 246 2.99 1.98 -17.89
C ILE A 246 2.98 3.18 -16.92
N SER A 247 2.04 3.21 -15.97
CA SER A 247 1.89 4.32 -15.02
C SER A 247 3.09 4.45 -14.08
N ILE A 248 3.68 3.33 -13.63
CA ILE A 248 4.84 3.36 -12.75
C ILE A 248 6.12 3.73 -13.51
N GLN A 249 6.27 3.29 -14.76
CA GLN A 249 7.40 3.74 -15.60
C GLN A 249 7.32 5.23 -15.92
N LEU A 250 6.12 5.76 -16.19
CA LEU A 250 5.90 7.20 -16.27
C LEU A 250 6.33 7.91 -14.97
N PHE A 251 6.00 7.34 -13.81
CA PHE A 251 6.44 7.87 -12.53
C PHE A 251 7.96 7.88 -12.38
N PHE A 252 8.68 6.83 -12.79
CA PHE A 252 10.14 6.81 -12.78
C PHE A 252 10.73 7.94 -13.62
N VAL A 253 10.25 8.13 -14.85
CA VAL A 253 10.68 9.23 -15.72
C VAL A 253 10.42 10.59 -15.05
N LYS A 254 9.23 10.80 -14.46
CA LYS A 254 8.90 12.05 -13.77
C LYS A 254 9.78 12.30 -12.55
N LEU A 255 10.10 11.25 -11.81
CA LEU A 255 10.97 11.31 -10.65
C LEU A 255 12.41 11.67 -11.05
N ASP A 256 12.92 11.06 -12.11
CA ASP A 256 14.27 11.36 -12.62
C ASP A 256 14.35 12.79 -13.15
N MET A 257 13.33 13.26 -13.87
CA MET A 257 13.24 14.66 -14.30
C MET A 257 13.30 15.62 -13.10
N ARG A 258 12.66 15.26 -11.99
CA ARG A 258 12.64 16.08 -10.77
C ARG A 258 14.01 16.13 -10.09
N PHE A 259 14.74 15.01 -10.02
CA PHE A 259 16.07 14.99 -9.42
C PHE A 259 17.14 15.60 -10.32
N SER A 260 16.95 15.49 -11.64
CA SER A 260 17.85 16.05 -12.65
C SER A 260 17.63 17.55 -12.91
N ASP A 261 16.60 18.18 -12.32
CA ASP A 261 16.37 19.61 -12.43
C ASP A 261 17.58 20.38 -11.86
N PRO A 262 18.27 21.22 -12.65
CA PRO A 262 19.47 21.93 -12.20
C PRO A 262 19.18 23.04 -11.17
N ILE A 263 17.92 23.46 -11.02
CA ILE A 263 17.52 24.57 -10.13
C ILE A 263 16.93 24.04 -8.82
N LEU A 264 16.00 23.09 -8.91
CA LEU A 264 15.25 22.56 -7.76
C LEU A 264 15.66 21.13 -7.38
N GLY A 265 16.35 20.42 -8.28
CA GLY A 265 16.87 19.08 -8.08
C GLY A 265 18.22 19.08 -7.37
N ASN A 266 18.64 17.87 -7.00
CA ASN A 266 19.99 17.64 -6.46
C ASN A 266 21.02 17.44 -7.59
N GLY A 267 20.59 17.49 -8.86
CA GLY A 267 21.46 17.45 -10.04
C GLY A 267 22.00 16.06 -10.39
N VAL A 268 21.50 14.99 -9.76
CA VAL A 268 22.02 13.62 -9.92
C VAL A 268 20.91 12.68 -10.37
N CYS A 269 21.03 12.12 -11.58
CA CYS A 269 20.03 11.22 -12.17
C CYS A 269 19.89 9.90 -11.40
N GLN A 270 20.98 9.39 -10.81
CA GLN A 270 20.98 8.10 -10.10
C GLN A 270 20.31 8.14 -8.72
N LEU A 271 19.99 9.33 -8.21
CA LEU A 271 19.35 9.47 -6.90
C LEU A 271 17.96 8.83 -6.86
N GLY A 272 17.23 8.84 -7.99
CA GLY A 272 15.94 8.14 -8.12
C GLY A 272 16.10 6.64 -7.85
N SER A 273 17.09 6.01 -8.49
CA SER A 273 17.40 4.59 -8.30
C SER A 273 17.76 4.28 -6.85
N LEU A 274 18.69 5.04 -6.25
CA LEU A 274 19.09 4.85 -4.84
C LEU A 274 17.89 4.88 -3.88
N LEU A 275 17.00 5.85 -4.04
CA LEU A 275 15.83 6.03 -3.16
C LEU A 275 14.75 4.97 -3.40
N LEU A 276 14.62 4.46 -4.63
CA LEU A 276 13.70 3.38 -4.98
C LEU A 276 14.28 1.98 -4.68
N GLY A 277 15.59 1.88 -4.41
CA GLY A 277 16.26 0.66 -3.91
C GLY A 277 16.07 0.41 -2.42
N GLN A 278 15.55 1.38 -1.69
CA GLN A 278 15.22 1.24 -0.27
C GLN A 278 14.09 0.22 -0.05
N ARG A 279 13.91 -0.25 1.18
CA ARG A 279 12.77 -1.15 1.53
C ARG A 279 11.41 -0.45 1.57
N SER A 280 11.39 0.88 1.53
CA SER A 280 10.20 1.69 1.76
C SER A 280 10.29 3.02 1.02
N LEU A 281 9.14 3.51 0.55
CA LEU A 281 9.02 4.85 -0.05
C LEU A 281 9.14 5.99 0.98
N GLU A 282 9.29 5.68 2.27
CA GLU A 282 9.47 6.68 3.32
C GLU A 282 10.71 7.55 3.11
N THR A 283 11.83 6.95 2.72
CA THR A 283 13.09 7.69 2.49
C THR A 283 12.90 8.67 1.33
N LEU A 284 12.33 8.19 0.22
CA LEU A 284 11.97 9.04 -0.92
C LEU A 284 11.06 10.20 -0.51
N TRP A 285 10.01 9.92 0.25
CA TRP A 285 9.09 10.94 0.73
C TRP A 285 9.77 11.96 1.65
N LYS A 286 10.67 11.53 2.54
CA LYS A 286 11.42 12.42 3.43
C LYS A 286 12.32 13.36 2.63
N VAL A 287 12.99 12.85 1.59
CA VAL A 287 13.82 13.66 0.68
C VAL A 287 12.95 14.67 -0.07
N LEU A 288 11.89 14.22 -0.75
CA LEU A 288 11.00 15.10 -1.52
C LEU A 288 10.28 16.14 -0.64
N SER A 289 9.94 15.78 0.60
CA SER A 289 9.31 16.72 1.55
C SER A 289 10.30 17.68 2.21
N GLY A 290 11.60 17.58 1.92
CA GLY A 290 12.66 18.36 2.57
C GLY A 290 12.86 18.04 4.06
N LYS A 291 12.34 16.89 4.54
CA LYS A 291 12.53 16.42 5.92
C LYS A 291 13.86 15.72 6.12
N LEU A 292 14.39 15.12 5.06
CA LEU A 292 15.73 14.58 4.99
C LEU A 292 16.51 15.40 3.96
N LYS A 293 17.59 16.05 4.41
CA LYS A 293 18.54 16.71 3.53
C LYS A 293 19.66 15.72 3.22
N LEU A 294 19.98 15.60 1.94
CA LEU A 294 21.04 14.72 1.48
C LEU A 294 22.34 15.51 1.56
N ASP A 295 23.17 15.09 2.51
CA ASP A 295 24.56 15.52 2.68
C ASP A 295 25.46 14.30 2.49
N TYR A 296 26.77 14.47 2.34
CA TYR A 296 27.69 13.34 2.11
C TYR A 296 27.57 12.27 3.21
N ASP A 297 27.54 12.67 4.48
CA ASP A 297 27.43 11.74 5.62
C ASP A 297 26.14 10.92 5.56
N ASN A 298 24.98 11.59 5.50
CA ASN A 298 23.67 10.91 5.47
C ASN A 298 23.47 10.07 4.20
N THR A 299 24.04 10.50 3.08
CA THR A 299 23.87 9.81 1.79
C THR A 299 24.79 8.61 1.70
N SER A 300 26.02 8.70 2.23
CA SER A 300 26.96 7.58 2.26
C SER A 300 26.37 6.38 2.99
N ASP A 301 25.72 6.59 4.14
CA ASP A 301 25.00 5.54 4.88
C ASP A 301 23.96 4.82 4.01
N ILE A 302 23.13 5.59 3.30
CA ILE A 302 22.09 5.05 2.42
C ILE A 302 22.72 4.29 1.25
N VAL A 303 23.78 4.83 0.64
CA VAL A 303 24.49 4.23 -0.49
C VAL A 303 25.12 2.89 -0.10
N VAL A 304 25.91 2.87 0.97
CA VAL A 304 26.65 1.70 1.43
C VAL A 304 25.71 0.58 1.88
N LYS A 305 24.57 0.89 2.50
CA LYS A 305 23.55 -0.14 2.81
C LYS A 305 22.83 -0.69 1.58
N THR A 306 22.79 0.08 0.50
CA THR A 306 22.00 -0.25 -0.68
C THR A 306 22.77 -1.08 -1.67
N TYR A 307 23.97 -0.67 -2.03
CA TYR A 307 24.78 -1.29 -3.08
C TYR A 307 25.90 -2.13 -2.50
N LEU A 308 26.30 -3.18 -3.21
CA LEU A 308 27.49 -3.96 -2.86
C LEU A 308 28.74 -3.12 -3.16
N ASN A 309 29.85 -3.37 -2.45
CA ASN A 309 31.10 -2.66 -2.69
C ASN A 309 31.59 -2.81 -4.14
N GLU A 310 31.35 -3.97 -4.76
CA GLU A 310 31.68 -4.23 -6.17
C GLU A 310 30.94 -3.32 -7.16
N ASP A 311 29.77 -2.78 -6.77
CA ASP A 311 28.97 -1.85 -7.57
C ASP A 311 29.34 -0.38 -7.32
N LEU A 312 30.22 -0.10 -6.34
CA LEU A 312 30.64 1.25 -5.95
C LEU A 312 32.02 1.59 -6.54
N ASP A 313 32.21 2.87 -6.90
CA ASP A 313 33.52 3.39 -7.33
C ASP A 313 34.39 3.74 -6.11
N VAL A 314 34.84 2.70 -5.43
CA VAL A 314 35.66 2.80 -4.21
C VAL A 314 37.08 3.30 -4.51
N GLU A 315 37.55 3.18 -5.76
CA GLU A 315 38.84 3.73 -6.21
C GLU A 315 38.81 5.26 -6.22
N ALA A 316 37.74 5.86 -6.76
CA ALA A 316 37.56 7.31 -6.74
C ALA A 316 37.11 7.82 -5.37
N HIS A 317 36.40 6.99 -4.60
CA HIS A 317 35.78 7.36 -3.33
C HIS A 317 36.11 6.36 -2.18
N PRO A 318 37.37 6.32 -1.70
CA PRO A 318 37.80 5.31 -0.72
C PRO A 318 37.07 5.34 0.62
N TRP A 319 36.53 6.50 1.02
CA TRP A 319 35.77 6.65 2.25
C TRP A 319 34.46 5.83 2.27
N LEU A 320 34.01 5.29 1.13
CA LEU A 320 32.84 4.41 1.06
C LEU A 320 33.12 3.00 1.61
N GLU A 321 34.38 2.58 1.69
CA GLU A 321 34.82 1.30 2.28
C GLU A 321 35.45 1.48 3.67
N ASP A 322 35.23 2.61 4.32
CA ASP A 322 35.71 2.85 5.68
C ASP A 322 34.52 2.97 6.65
N GLU A 323 34.43 2.02 7.60
CA GLU A 323 33.41 2.05 8.68
C GLU A 323 33.51 3.32 9.53
N GLY A 324 34.73 3.84 9.74
CA GLY A 324 34.97 5.06 10.51
C GLY A 324 34.42 6.32 9.84
N ASP A 325 34.48 6.38 8.51
CA ASP A 325 33.97 7.52 7.73
C ASP A 325 32.45 7.41 7.48
N THR A 326 31.95 6.21 7.18
CA THR A 326 30.52 5.99 6.88
C THR A 326 29.66 5.85 8.14
N GLY A 327 30.25 5.39 9.25
CA GLY A 327 29.53 5.05 10.48
C GLY A 327 28.62 3.83 10.34
N VAL A 328 28.79 3.01 9.30
CA VAL A 328 27.97 1.84 9.02
C VAL A 328 28.79 0.56 9.27
N PRO A 329 28.33 -0.34 10.15
CA PRO A 329 28.97 -1.63 10.33
C PRO A 329 29.02 -2.44 9.02
N GLU A 330 30.12 -3.14 8.77
CA GLU A 330 30.35 -3.96 7.57
C GLU A 330 29.22 -4.99 7.34
N GLU A 331 28.63 -5.53 8.40
CA GLU A 331 27.48 -6.47 8.36
C GLU A 331 26.24 -5.89 7.64
N LEU A 332 26.15 -4.57 7.53
CA LEU A 332 25.03 -3.88 6.88
C LEU A 332 25.34 -3.43 5.45
N TRP A 333 26.56 -3.62 4.97
CA TRP A 333 26.98 -3.16 3.65
C TRP A 333 26.32 -4.01 2.55
N GLY A 334 25.74 -3.34 1.56
CA GLY A 334 25.00 -3.95 0.45
C GLY A 334 23.81 -4.83 0.85
N LEU A 335 23.43 -4.86 2.13
CA LEU A 335 22.44 -5.79 2.67
C LEU A 335 21.08 -5.68 1.97
N LEU A 336 20.72 -4.49 1.47
CA LEU A 336 19.46 -4.28 0.77
C LEU A 336 19.43 -4.87 -0.65
N SER A 337 20.60 -5.10 -1.25
CA SER A 337 20.76 -5.78 -2.54
C SER A 337 20.73 -7.30 -2.41
N LEU A 338 20.75 -7.86 -1.20
CA LEU A 338 20.74 -9.31 -0.97
C LEU A 338 19.34 -9.83 -0.61
N GLU A 339 19.02 -11.03 -1.09
CA GLU A 339 17.80 -11.74 -0.71
C GLU A 339 17.76 -11.99 0.80
N GLY A 340 16.56 -11.87 1.38
CA GLY A 340 16.35 -12.02 2.82
C GLY A 340 16.89 -10.88 3.67
N TRP A 341 17.65 -9.95 3.08
CA TRP A 341 18.42 -8.90 3.78
C TRP A 341 19.32 -9.49 4.87
N HIS A 342 20.08 -10.51 4.49
CA HIS A 342 21.12 -11.15 5.30
C HIS A 342 22.35 -11.40 4.42
N GLU A 343 23.52 -11.56 5.03
CA GLU A 343 24.81 -11.69 4.35
C GLU A 343 24.87 -12.89 3.37
N ASP A 344 24.27 -14.02 3.73
CA ASP A 344 24.25 -15.23 2.88
C ASP A 344 23.23 -15.16 1.72
N GLY A 345 22.61 -13.99 1.50
CA GLY A 345 21.59 -13.80 0.49
C GLY A 345 22.18 -13.80 -0.92
N VAL A 346 21.43 -14.30 -1.91
CA VAL A 346 21.78 -14.10 -3.32
C VAL A 346 21.48 -12.66 -3.70
N GLN A 347 22.29 -12.06 -4.58
CA GLN A 347 22.00 -10.72 -5.11
C GLN A 347 20.63 -10.70 -5.79
N MET A 348 19.81 -9.72 -5.41
CA MET A 348 18.45 -9.51 -5.88
C MET A 348 18.45 -8.35 -6.88
N MET A 349 17.73 -8.55 -7.99
CA MET A 349 17.55 -7.50 -8.98
C MET A 349 16.82 -6.29 -8.35
N HIS A 350 17.26 -5.10 -8.75
CA HIS A 350 16.64 -3.85 -8.32
C HIS A 350 15.17 -3.79 -8.75
N ALA A 351 14.28 -3.32 -7.86
CA ALA A 351 12.84 -3.38 -8.07
C ALA A 351 12.38 -2.60 -9.32
N VAL A 352 13.08 -1.50 -9.64
CA VAL A 352 12.83 -0.71 -10.86
C VAL A 352 13.10 -1.54 -12.12
N ASP A 353 14.23 -2.25 -12.16
CA ASP A 353 14.62 -3.07 -13.31
C ASP A 353 13.68 -4.26 -13.51
N MET A 354 13.18 -4.85 -12.42
CA MET A 354 12.18 -5.91 -12.49
C MET A 354 10.89 -5.45 -13.17
N VAL A 355 10.41 -4.25 -12.83
CA VAL A 355 9.20 -3.67 -13.44
C VAL A 355 9.40 -3.31 -14.91
N ILE A 356 10.59 -2.81 -15.27
CA ILE A 356 10.95 -2.52 -16.65
C ILE A 356 11.01 -3.83 -17.46
N THR A 357 11.66 -4.85 -16.93
CA THR A 357 11.77 -6.18 -17.54
C THR A 357 10.39 -6.80 -17.73
N GLU A 358 9.48 -6.63 -16.78
CA GLU A 358 8.10 -7.09 -16.89
C GLU A 358 7.33 -6.39 -18.03
N GLY A 359 7.54 -5.07 -18.19
CA GLY A 359 6.99 -4.33 -19.34
C GLY A 359 7.50 -4.84 -20.68
N VAL A 360 8.77 -5.24 -20.75
CA VAL A 360 9.38 -5.87 -21.94
C VAL A 360 8.78 -7.26 -22.18
N ARG A 361 8.66 -8.09 -21.14
CA ARG A 361 8.09 -9.44 -21.21
C ARG A 361 6.66 -9.44 -21.75
N ARG A 362 5.85 -8.46 -21.35
CA ARG A 362 4.47 -8.27 -21.82
C ARG A 362 4.36 -7.61 -23.20
N GLY A 363 5.47 -7.16 -23.78
CA GLY A 363 5.47 -6.52 -25.10
C GLY A 363 4.79 -5.14 -25.12
N LEU A 364 4.78 -4.43 -23.98
CA LEU A 364 4.10 -3.12 -23.86
C LEU A 364 4.80 -2.01 -24.65
N ASN A 365 6.05 -2.24 -25.06
CA ASN A 365 6.87 -1.30 -25.83
C ASN A 365 6.90 0.11 -25.22
N VAL A 366 7.06 0.19 -23.89
CA VAL A 366 6.95 1.44 -23.11
C VAL A 366 7.93 2.52 -23.60
N GLN A 367 9.06 2.12 -24.18
CA GLN A 367 10.03 3.03 -24.79
C GLN A 367 9.42 3.96 -25.84
N GLN A 368 8.36 3.54 -26.54
CA GLN A 368 7.68 4.36 -27.53
C GLN A 368 6.95 5.56 -26.89
N HIS A 369 6.64 5.46 -25.60
CA HIS A 369 5.92 6.49 -24.84
C HIS A 369 6.84 7.41 -24.04
N TYR A 370 8.16 7.28 -24.10
CA TYR A 370 9.05 8.10 -23.25
C TYR A 370 8.95 9.60 -23.55
N LEU A 371 8.79 10.00 -24.82
CA LEU A 371 8.56 11.41 -25.14
C LEU A 371 7.22 11.89 -24.57
N ASP A 372 6.18 11.08 -24.70
CA ASP A 372 4.87 11.36 -24.11
C ASP A 372 4.96 11.46 -22.59
N PHE A 373 5.77 10.63 -21.95
CA PHE A 373 6.00 10.66 -20.51
C PHE A 373 6.67 11.95 -20.05
N VAL A 374 7.67 12.42 -20.79
CA VAL A 374 8.32 13.71 -20.52
C VAL A 374 7.31 14.85 -20.63
N LEU A 375 6.50 14.87 -21.69
CA LEU A 375 5.51 15.92 -21.97
C LEU A 375 4.25 15.83 -21.12
N TYR A 376 3.95 14.66 -20.54
CA TYR A 376 2.71 14.41 -19.81
C TYR A 376 2.51 15.43 -18.67
N GLY A 377 1.34 16.06 -18.63
CA GLY A 377 0.98 17.01 -17.57
C GLY A 377 1.59 18.40 -17.70
N TRP A 378 2.41 18.66 -18.71
CA TRP A 378 2.89 20.00 -19.07
C TRP A 378 1.98 20.71 -20.06
N VAL A 379 1.37 19.95 -20.97
CA VAL A 379 0.45 20.45 -22.00
C VAL A 379 -0.92 19.82 -21.79
N ASP A 380 -1.98 20.62 -21.85
CA ASP A 380 -3.35 20.11 -21.88
C ASP A 380 -3.66 19.60 -23.28
N GLU A 381 -4.00 18.31 -23.37
CA GLU A 381 -4.25 17.60 -24.62
C GLU A 381 -5.40 18.22 -25.44
N LYS A 382 -6.39 18.83 -24.76
CA LYS A 382 -7.57 19.40 -25.44
C LYS A 382 -7.32 20.79 -26.01
N THR A 383 -6.56 21.61 -25.28
CA THR A 383 -6.33 23.02 -25.64
C THR A 383 -5.00 23.23 -26.34
N GLY A 384 -4.05 22.29 -26.19
CA GLY A 384 -2.67 22.45 -26.63
C GLY A 384 -1.90 23.51 -25.83
N GLU A 385 -2.49 24.06 -24.77
CA GLU A 385 -1.88 25.08 -23.95
C GLU A 385 -1.08 24.46 -22.80
N ASN A 386 -0.05 25.19 -22.35
CA ASN A 386 0.71 24.80 -21.18
C ASN A 386 -0.22 24.81 -19.95
N VAL A 387 -0.15 23.75 -19.15
CA VAL A 387 -0.94 23.65 -17.92
C VAL A 387 -0.26 24.49 -16.83
N PRO A 388 -0.99 25.34 -16.09
CA PRO A 388 -0.40 26.14 -15.03
C PRO A 388 0.19 25.28 -13.92
N ILE A 389 1.39 25.64 -13.46
CA ILE A 389 2.08 24.95 -12.35
C ILE A 389 1.84 25.74 -11.07
N PRO A 390 1.46 25.08 -9.96
CA PRO A 390 1.38 25.72 -8.65
C PRO A 390 2.71 26.39 -8.31
N ARG A 391 2.70 27.69 -8.00
CA ARG A 391 3.90 28.42 -7.59
C ARG A 391 3.82 28.75 -6.12
N GLN A 392 4.83 28.29 -5.37
CA GLN A 392 5.12 28.80 -4.04
C GLN A 392 6.42 29.60 -4.12
N LEU A 393 6.31 30.93 -4.20
CA LEU A 393 7.48 31.80 -4.15
C LEU A 393 8.10 31.72 -2.74
N ARG A 394 9.45 31.75 -2.64
CA ARG A 394 10.19 31.63 -1.37
C ARG A 394 9.70 32.56 -0.23
N LYS A 395 9.04 33.68 -0.56
CA LYS A 395 8.51 34.66 0.41
C LYS A 395 7.04 34.43 0.79
N ASP A 396 6.30 33.63 0.02
CA ASP A 396 4.86 33.45 0.18
C ASP A 396 4.53 32.16 0.94
N LYS A 397 3.68 32.30 1.97
CA LYS A 397 3.13 31.14 2.72
C LYS A 397 2.00 30.42 1.98
N LYS A 398 1.49 30.99 0.87
CA LYS A 398 0.36 30.47 0.11
C LYS A 398 0.81 30.03 -1.26
N VAL A 399 0.36 28.85 -1.68
CA VAL A 399 0.51 28.34 -3.05
C VAL A 399 -0.44 29.14 -3.95
N ILE A 400 0.11 29.80 -4.98
CA ILE A 400 -0.67 30.53 -5.98
C ILE A 400 -0.76 29.66 -7.23
N MET A 401 -1.98 29.44 -7.73
CA MET A 401 -2.22 28.80 -9.02
C MET A 401 -2.34 29.87 -10.11
N PRO A 402 -1.38 29.97 -11.05
CA PRO A 402 -1.52 30.84 -12.21
C PRO A 402 -2.70 30.41 -13.07
N SER A 403 -3.32 31.36 -13.79
CA SER A 403 -4.43 31.06 -14.71
C SER A 403 -3.95 30.48 -16.04
N LYS A 404 -2.72 30.79 -16.46
CA LYS A 404 -2.10 30.31 -17.70
C LYS A 404 -0.78 29.59 -17.40
N GLY A 405 -0.49 28.54 -18.16
CA GLY A 405 0.82 27.89 -18.11
C GLY A 405 1.94 28.80 -18.60
N TRP A 406 3.14 28.51 -18.10
CA TRP A 406 4.35 29.24 -18.45
C TRP A 406 5.22 28.41 -19.40
N PRO A 407 5.87 29.02 -20.40
CA PRO A 407 5.74 30.43 -20.80
C PRO A 407 4.41 30.68 -21.52
N SER A 408 3.86 31.90 -21.38
CA SER A 408 2.71 32.33 -22.18
C SER A 408 3.12 32.49 -23.65
N LYS A 409 2.18 32.39 -24.58
CA LYS A 409 2.46 32.53 -26.02
C LYS A 409 3.15 33.87 -26.35
N GLU A 410 2.67 34.96 -25.76
CA GLU A 410 3.24 36.30 -25.90
C GLU A 410 4.68 36.36 -25.38
N LEU A 411 4.94 35.83 -24.18
CA LEU A 411 6.28 35.79 -23.59
C LEU A 411 7.23 34.92 -24.41
N ARG A 412 6.75 33.79 -24.93
CA ARG A 412 7.53 32.91 -25.80
C ARG A 412 7.93 33.65 -27.08
N GLN A 413 7.00 34.36 -27.70
CA GLN A 413 7.25 35.11 -28.93
C GLN A 413 8.24 36.26 -28.69
N ASP A 414 8.07 37.03 -27.61
CA ASP A 414 9.00 38.08 -27.18
C ASP A 414 10.41 37.51 -26.88
N MET A 415 10.51 36.35 -26.22
CA MET A 415 11.81 35.70 -25.98
C MET A 415 12.46 35.21 -27.28
N ILE A 416 11.69 34.64 -28.22
CA ILE A 416 12.20 34.22 -29.52
C ILE A 416 12.72 35.44 -30.29
N GLU A 417 11.96 36.53 -30.35
CA GLU A 417 12.39 37.77 -31.01
C GLU A 417 13.69 38.32 -30.40
N LYS A 418 13.81 38.32 -29.06
CA LYS A 418 15.05 38.73 -28.37
C LYS A 418 16.23 37.81 -28.67
N LEU A 419 16.00 36.50 -28.77
CA LEU A 419 17.04 35.53 -29.11
C LEU A 419 17.46 35.66 -30.57
N ASP A 420 16.52 35.86 -31.49
CA ASP A 420 16.79 36.06 -32.92
C ASP A 420 17.64 37.31 -33.17
N VAL A 421 17.40 38.39 -32.42
CA VAL A 421 18.25 39.59 -32.42
C VAL A 421 19.63 39.27 -31.85
N ARG A 422 19.70 38.58 -30.71
CA ARG A 422 20.98 38.26 -30.03
C ARG A 422 21.87 37.32 -30.85
N PHE A 423 21.28 36.42 -31.62
CA PHE A 423 21.99 35.44 -32.46
C PHE A 423 22.05 35.86 -33.94
N GLY A 424 21.66 37.09 -34.28
CA GLY A 424 21.83 37.67 -35.61
C GLY A 424 20.98 37.03 -36.71
N LEU A 425 19.91 36.31 -36.36
CA LEU A 425 18.97 35.70 -37.30
C LEU A 425 18.01 36.73 -37.91
N ARG A 426 17.76 37.82 -37.18
CA ARG A 426 17.24 39.07 -37.73
C ARG A 426 18.38 40.07 -37.79
N GLY A 427 18.86 40.35 -39.00
CA GLY A 427 19.81 41.44 -39.24
C GLY A 427 19.26 42.73 -38.64
N GLY A 428 20.08 43.41 -37.83
CA GLY A 428 19.84 44.81 -37.52
C GLY A 428 19.88 45.56 -38.84
N ASP A 429 18.69 45.90 -39.35
CA ASP A 429 18.50 46.88 -40.42
C ASP A 429 18.67 48.28 -39.80
N ASP A 430 19.79 48.48 -39.10
CA ASP A 430 20.22 49.78 -38.62
C ASP A 430 21.22 50.28 -39.66
N GLY A 431 20.69 51.05 -40.60
CA GLY A 431 21.44 51.77 -41.61
C GLY A 431 22.48 52.67 -40.95
N ASN A 432 23.70 52.16 -40.83
CA ASN A 432 24.88 52.97 -40.62
C ASN A 432 25.53 53.16 -41.99
N ALA A 433 25.01 54.13 -42.74
CA ALA A 433 25.76 54.75 -43.81
C ALA A 433 27.05 55.31 -43.19
N MET A 434 28.15 54.57 -43.33
CA MET A 434 29.47 55.14 -43.15
C MET A 434 29.67 56.21 -44.22
N ASP A 435 29.53 57.47 -43.83
CA ASP A 435 30.19 58.59 -44.50
C ASP A 435 31.71 58.34 -44.44
N LEU A 436 32.23 57.78 -45.53
CA LEU A 436 33.66 57.79 -45.82
C LEU A 436 33.99 59.12 -46.51
N SER A 437 34.22 60.14 -45.69
CA SER A 437 35.00 61.32 -46.07
C SER A 437 36.15 61.50 -45.09
N THR A 438 37.26 60.79 -45.32
CA THR A 438 38.64 61.33 -45.37
C THR A 438 39.62 60.24 -45.77
#